data_AF-A0A9E0W3N2-F1
#
_entry.id   AF-A0A9E0W3N2-F1
#
_cell.length_a   1.000
_cell.length_b   1.000
_cell.length_c   1.000
_cell.angle_alpha   90.00
_cell.angle_beta   90.00
_cell.angle_gamma   90.00
#
_symmetry.space_group_name_H-M   'P 1'
#
loop_
_entity.id
_entity.type
_entity.pdbx_description
1 polymer ?
#
loop_
_entity_poly.entity_id
_entity_poly.type
_entity_poly.pdbx_seq_one_letter_code
_entity_poly.pdbx_strand_id
1 'polypeptide(L)'
;MLGGISLWQLAILLVIVVLLFGTKKLRNLGGDLGGAVKGFKKAMGEEPKEEDKKLESDAEFTEADNAEVKEQAKDEPKTDK
;
A
#
# COMPACT_ATOMS: atom_id res chain seq x y z
N MET A 1 30.31 -15.34 -18.79
CA MET A 1 30.30 -15.16 -17.32
C MET A 1 29.27 -14.11 -16.93
N LEU A 2 27.98 -14.35 -17.21
CA LEU A 2 26.88 -13.43 -16.88
C LEU A 2 25.64 -14.22 -16.44
N GLY A 3 25.82 -15.13 -15.48
CA GLY A 3 24.76 -16.00 -14.97
C GLY A 3 24.71 -15.99 -13.44
N GLY A 4 24.77 -14.80 -12.83
CA GLY A 4 25.08 -14.66 -11.41
C GLY A 4 23.99 -14.11 -10.50
N ILE A 5 22.87 -13.61 -11.05
CA ILE A 5 21.77 -13.08 -10.23
C ILE A 5 20.61 -14.07 -10.33
N SER A 6 20.62 -15.05 -9.45
CA SER A 6 19.50 -15.95 -9.22
C SER A 6 18.36 -15.19 -8.55
N LEU A 7 17.13 -15.50 -8.97
CA LEU A 7 15.90 -14.94 -8.40
C LEU A 7 15.86 -15.04 -6.87
N TRP A 8 16.47 -16.09 -6.31
CA TRP A 8 16.58 -16.30 -4.87
C TRP A 8 17.41 -15.23 -4.14
N GLN A 9 18.49 -14.73 -4.76
CA GLN A 9 19.28 -13.65 -4.14
C GLN A 9 18.54 -12.31 -4.21
N LEU A 10 17.78 -12.07 -5.28
CA LEU A 10 16.95 -10.86 -5.40
C LEU A 10 15.84 -10.85 -4.34
N ALA A 11 15.21 -11.99 -4.06
CA ALA A 11 14.20 -12.10 -3.00
C ALA A 11 14.78 -11.79 -1.61
N ILE A 12 15.95 -12.34 -1.28
CA ILE A 12 16.63 -12.07 -0.01
C ILE A 12 16.99 -10.58 0.10
N LEU A 13 17.50 -9.97 -0.97
CA LEU A 13 17.82 -8.54 -1.00
C LEU A 13 16.56 -7.68 -0.80
N LEU A 14 15.44 -8.05 -1.44
CA LEU A 14 14.16 -7.37 -1.29
C LEU A 14 13.71 -7.38 0.16
N VAL A 15 13.81 -8.52 0.86
CA VAL A 15 13.44 -8.61 2.28
C VAL A 15 14.26 -7.64 3.13
N ILE A 16 15.58 -7.56 2.90
CA ILE A 16 16.45 -6.64 3.63
C ILE A 16 16.02 -5.19 3.38
N VAL A 17 15.75 -4.81 2.12
CA VAL A 17 15.27 -3.46 1.78
C VAL A 17 13.94 -3.15 2.46
N VAL A 18 12.99 -4.09 2.46
CA VAL A 18 11.70 -3.93 3.14
C VAL A 18 11.88 -3.73 4.65
N LEU A 19 12.81 -4.45 5.29
CA LEU A 19 13.08 -4.30 6.72
C LEU A 19 13.74 -2.95 7.05
N LEU A 20 14.64 -2.47 6.20
CA LEU A 20 15.32 -1.17 6.40
C LEU A 20 14.38 0.02 6.22
N PHE A 21 13.57 0.00 5.16
CA PHE A 21 12.69 1.11 4.81
C PHE A 21 11.29 1.00 5.46
N GLY A 22 10.92 -0.19 5.91
CA GLY A 22 9.58 -0.53 6.40
C GLY A 22 8.55 -0.70 5.27
N THR A 23 7.58 -1.59 5.46
CA THR A 23 6.50 -1.86 4.49
C THR A 23 5.62 -0.64 4.24
N LYS A 24 5.47 0.26 5.22
CA LYS A 24 4.62 1.45 5.12
C LYS A 24 5.12 2.46 4.08
N LYS A 25 6.44 2.72 4.04
CA LYS A 25 7.03 3.60 3.01
C LYS A 25 7.04 2.93 1.64
N LEU A 26 7.37 1.65 1.57
CA LEU A 26 7.35 0.88 0.31
C LEU A 26 5.94 0.80 -0.29
N ARG A 27 4.89 0.68 0.51
CA ARG A 27 3.51 0.65 0.02
C ARG A 27 3.07 1.99 -0.54
N ASN A 28 3.37 3.08 0.16
CA ASN A 28 3.01 4.43 -0.29
C ASN A 28 3.74 4.77 -1.60
N LEU A 29 5.06 4.54 -1.66
CA LEU A 29 5.86 4.79 -2.86
C LEU A 29 5.60 3.78 -3.99
N GLY A 30 5.33 2.53 -3.65
CA GLY A 30 5.03 1.46 -4.58
C GLY A 30 3.66 1.60 -5.24
N GLY A 31 2.67 2.22 -4.57
CA GLY A 31 1.39 2.57 -5.17
C GLY A 31 1.56 3.61 -6.30
N ASP A 32 2.32 4.67 -6.03
CA ASP A 32 2.57 5.75 -7.00
C ASP A 32 3.37 5.25 -8.22
N LEU A 33 4.45 4.50 -7.97
CA LEU A 33 5.29 3.93 -9.02
C LEU A 33 4.55 2.82 -9.79
N GLY A 34 3.79 1.98 -9.07
CA GLY A 34 3.01 0.89 -9.67
C GLY A 34 1.90 1.41 -10.58
N GLY A 35 1.21 2.48 -10.17
CA GLY A 35 0.20 3.16 -11.00
C GLY A 35 0.78 3.72 -12.29
N ALA A 36 1.95 4.39 -12.21
CA ALA A 36 2.65 4.90 -13.38
C ALA A 36 3.08 3.79 -14.35
N VAL A 37 3.62 2.69 -13.83
CA VAL A 37 4.03 1.52 -14.65
C VAL A 37 2.81 0.82 -15.27
N LYS A 38 1.68 0.73 -14.56
CA LYS A 38 0.42 0.17 -15.10
C LYS A 38 -0.10 1.01 -16.27
N GLY A 39 -0.07 2.34 -16.15
CA GLY A 39 -0.41 3.26 -17.23
C GLY A 39 0.53 3.14 -18.43
N PHE A 40 1.83 2.97 -18.17
CA PHE A 40 2.84 2.78 -19.22
C PHE A 40 2.64 1.48 -20.01
N LYS A 41 2.40 0.34 -19.33
CA LYS A 41 2.07 -0.94 -20.00
C LYS A 41 0.81 -0.83 -20.85
N LYS A 42 -0.22 -0.17 -20.32
CA LYS A 42 -1.47 0.08 -21.05
C LYS A 42 -1.26 0.93 -22.30
N ALA A 43 -0.43 1.97 -22.23
CA ALA A 43 -0.10 2.83 -23.37
C ALA A 43 0.77 2.13 -24.42
N MET A 44 1.59 1.16 -24.00
CA MET A 44 2.41 0.32 -24.87
C MET A 44 1.60 -0.73 -25.66
N GLY A 45 0.27 -0.77 -25.51
CA GLY A 45 -0.59 -1.75 -26.19
C GLY A 45 -0.49 -3.17 -25.62
N GLU A 46 0.21 -3.35 -24.50
CA GLU A 46 0.12 -4.57 -23.70
C GLU A 46 -1.19 -4.49 -22.89
N GLU A 47 -2.33 -4.79 -23.53
CA GLU A 47 -3.59 -4.95 -22.80
C GLU A 47 -3.45 -6.14 -21.84
N PRO A 48 -3.48 -5.92 -20.51
CA PRO A 48 -3.71 -7.04 -19.60
C PRO A 48 -5.13 -7.53 -19.89
N LYS A 49 -5.26 -8.81 -20.26
CA LYS A 49 -6.56 -9.49 -20.36
C LYS A 49 -7.35 -9.17 -19.09
N GLU A 50 -8.59 -8.75 -19.29
CA GLU A 50 -9.49 -8.21 -18.28
C GLU A 50 -9.64 -9.13 -17.05
N GLU A 51 -8.81 -8.91 -16.02
CA GLU A 51 -9.01 -9.49 -14.68
C GLU A 51 -8.81 -8.45 -13.55
N ASP A 52 -8.90 -7.15 -13.85
CA ASP A 52 -8.73 -6.08 -12.86
C ASP A 52 -9.99 -5.21 -12.71
N LYS A 53 -11.12 -5.85 -12.39
CA LYS A 53 -12.17 -5.13 -11.64
C LYS A 53 -11.82 -5.30 -10.15
N LYS A 54 -11.56 -4.17 -9.47
CA LYS A 54 -11.35 -4.02 -8.02
C LYS A 54 -9.90 -4.15 -7.52
N LEU A 55 -9.07 -3.16 -7.86
CA LEU A 55 -7.94 -2.75 -7.03
C LEU A 55 -8.05 -1.26 -6.62
N GLU A 56 -9.27 -0.71 -6.69
CA GLU A 56 -9.61 0.51 -5.96
C GLU A 56 -10.23 0.09 -4.62
N SER A 57 -9.62 0.55 -3.54
CA SER A 57 -10.01 0.34 -2.13
C SER A 57 -9.77 -1.07 -1.57
N ASP A 58 -9.24 -1.11 -0.34
CA ASP A 58 -8.91 -2.28 0.50
C ASP A 58 -7.46 -2.78 0.52
N ALA A 59 -6.49 -1.85 0.54
CA ALA A 59 -5.29 -2.08 1.35
C ALA A 59 -5.43 -1.34 2.69
N GLU A 60 -6.54 -1.54 3.40
CA GLU A 60 -6.62 -1.22 4.82
C GLU A 60 -6.33 -2.53 5.56
N PHE A 61 -5.05 -2.77 5.88
CA PHE A 61 -4.65 -3.84 6.78
C PHE A 61 -4.87 -3.30 8.19
N THR A 62 -6.11 -3.40 8.67
CA THR A 62 -6.43 -3.21 10.09
C THR A 62 -6.05 -4.45 10.87
N GLU A 63 -5.23 -4.23 11.91
CA GLU A 63 -5.13 -4.96 13.21
C GLU A 63 -3.66 -4.83 13.66
N ALA A 64 -3.29 -4.41 14.87
CA ALA A 64 -4.01 -3.99 16.05
C ALA A 64 -3.00 -3.22 16.94
N ASP A 65 -3.43 -2.11 17.55
CA ASP A 65 -3.15 -1.92 18.98
C ASP A 65 -4.31 -1.13 19.59
N ASN A 66 -4.79 -1.67 20.70
CA ASN A 66 -5.99 -1.32 21.41
C ASN A 66 -5.57 -0.52 22.65
N ALA A 67 -6.11 0.70 22.79
CA ALA A 67 -6.39 1.26 24.11
C ALA A 67 -7.44 2.37 24.00
N GLU A 68 -8.50 2.18 24.78
CA GLU A 68 -9.56 3.09 25.23
C GLU A 68 -9.21 4.59 25.17
N VAL A 69 -10.12 5.52 24.84
CA VAL A 69 -11.31 5.84 25.66
C VAL A 69 -12.48 6.30 24.79
N LYS A 70 -13.61 5.61 24.95
CA LYS A 70 -14.96 6.18 24.76
C LYS A 70 -15.18 7.22 25.84
N GLU A 71 -15.36 8.49 25.46
CA GLU A 71 -16.27 9.36 26.22
C GLU A 71 -17.06 10.26 25.28
N GLN A 72 -18.24 9.71 24.95
CA GLN A 72 -19.54 10.35 24.81
C GLN A 72 -19.62 11.72 24.13
N ALA A 73 -20.29 11.68 22.98
CA ALA A 73 -20.96 12.82 22.39
C ALA A 73 -22.09 13.34 23.31
N LYS A 74 -22.24 14.67 23.28
CA LYS A 74 -23.52 15.40 23.19
C LYS A 74 -24.29 15.63 24.49
N ASP A 75 -24.19 16.85 25.01
CA ASP A 75 -25.39 17.68 25.19
C ASP A 75 -25.02 19.17 25.20
N GLU A 76 -25.53 19.90 24.20
CA GLU A 76 -25.62 21.35 24.24
C GLU A 76 -26.85 21.72 25.07
N PRO A 77 -26.73 22.63 26.05
CA PRO A 77 -27.79 23.56 26.33
C PRO A 77 -27.35 24.98 26.00
N LYS A 78 -28.09 25.51 25.04
CA LYS A 78 -28.32 26.90 24.65
C LYS A 78 -27.79 27.97 25.62
N THR A 79 -27.05 28.87 24.99
CA THR A 79 -26.63 30.23 25.33
C THR A 79 -27.46 30.95 26.38
N ASP A 80 -26.74 31.50 27.36
CA ASP A 80 -27.14 32.55 28.28
C ASP A 80 -27.56 33.86 27.57
N LYS A 81 -28.58 34.49 28.18
CA LYS A 81 -28.93 35.92 28.18
C LYS A 81 -29.86 36.49 27.10
#